data_AF-A0A820LTK5-F1
#
_entry.id   AF-A0A820LTK5-F1
#
_cell.length_a   1.000
_cell.length_b   1.000
_cell.length_c   1.000
_cell.angle_alpha   90.00
_cell.angle_beta   90.00
_cell.angle_gamma   90.00
#
_symmetry.space_group_name_H-M   'P 1'
#
loop_
_entity.id
_entity.type
_entity.pdbx_description
1 polymer ?
#
loop_
_entity_poly.entity_id
_entity_poly.type
_entity_poly.pdbx_seq_one_letter_code
_entity_poly.pdbx_strand_id
1 'polypeptide(L)'
;MYHLENIVKNNINKIDHALVMSDLDPSDRQNYRSCEKISSDEVLSILESDDDSYATFLYIKLLRYIIDAFINKATPIKDRIYFSWTIVFVCRLWKAWLNAEFKSATQKCRDEYFITAPAYYSVEINAHTLLYLILLVDQGSLQSESLQIPLFSSQLCESIFRSTRSLTGTQSTMVNFTVMDFLHRAEKLTALQNIKSLQHQNQQYQLQFPKHRKHQKNEQLTVIPNQSLNVNEIETIVFQAFEHAQELVSKLNINILLEQCNLFELEALSVKTYDKFKNSNRLIDLATSNSFPDSDLDDDENDDYDYINSSEQNHDGDLLTDNYNNTSNNTLQSNRTDFS
;
A
#
# COMPACT_ATOMS: atom_id res chain seq x y z
N MET A 1 -16.47 3.22 8.17
CA MET A 1 -16.61 4.60 7.63
C MET A 1 -17.35 5.49 8.60
N TYR A 2 -18.53 5.08 9.10
CA TYR A 2 -19.34 5.82 10.06
C TYR A 2 -18.56 6.40 11.27
N HIS A 3 -17.77 5.59 11.99
CA HIS A 3 -17.00 6.08 13.16
C HIS A 3 -16.00 7.19 12.79
N LEU A 4 -15.30 7.07 11.66
CA LEU A 4 -14.38 8.12 11.19
C LEU A 4 -15.11 9.40 10.78
N GLU A 5 -16.27 9.27 10.12
CA GLU A 5 -17.10 10.43 9.81
C GLU A 5 -17.60 11.12 11.08
N ASN A 6 -17.97 10.36 12.10
CA ASN A 6 -18.37 10.90 13.40
C ASN A 6 -17.25 11.70 14.05
N ILE A 7 -15.99 11.23 13.99
CA ILE A 7 -14.84 12.00 14.48
C ILE A 7 -14.75 13.37 13.78
N VAL A 8 -14.94 13.40 12.46
CA VAL A 8 -14.84 14.64 11.67
C VAL A 8 -16.04 15.56 11.87
N LYS A 9 -17.25 15.01 12.05
CA LYS A 9 -18.51 15.76 12.08
C LYS A 9 -18.94 16.19 13.49
N ASN A 10 -18.58 15.44 14.53
CA ASN A 10 -19.15 15.62 15.87
C ASN A 10 -18.07 16.08 16.86
N ASN A 11 -18.22 17.31 17.40
CA ASN A 11 -17.67 17.89 18.65
C ASN A 11 -16.22 17.58 19.12
N ILE A 12 -15.41 16.84 18.38
CA ILE A 12 -13.98 16.68 18.60
C ILE A 12 -13.28 17.79 17.82
N ASN A 13 -12.35 18.50 18.47
CA ASN A 13 -11.70 19.60 17.77
C ASN A 13 -10.83 19.05 16.65
N LYS A 14 -10.91 19.66 15.47
CA LYS A 14 -10.06 19.33 14.33
C LYS A 14 -8.56 19.34 14.63
N ILE A 15 -8.14 20.16 15.60
CA ILE A 15 -6.74 20.24 16.03
C ILE A 15 -6.28 18.91 16.65
N ASP A 16 -7.20 18.18 17.29
CA ASP A 16 -6.88 16.96 18.03
C ASP A 16 -6.71 15.76 17.08
N HIS A 17 -7.39 15.73 15.93
CA HIS A 17 -7.35 14.57 15.01
C HIS A 17 -6.86 14.88 13.58
N ALA A 18 -6.75 16.16 13.19
CA ALA A 18 -6.29 16.65 11.89
C ALA A 18 -7.04 16.16 10.61
N LEU A 19 -7.99 15.23 10.73
CA LEU A 19 -8.81 14.73 9.64
C LEU A 19 -9.75 15.80 9.05
N VAL A 20 -10.00 15.69 7.75
CA VAL A 20 -11.07 16.39 7.03
C VAL A 20 -11.90 15.40 6.22
N MET A 21 -13.11 15.78 5.81
CA MET A 21 -14.00 14.90 5.04
C MET A 21 -13.37 14.36 3.74
N SER A 22 -12.52 15.17 3.08
CA SER A 22 -11.80 14.71 1.87
C SER A 22 -10.77 13.63 2.15
N ASP A 23 -10.28 13.51 3.39
CA ASP A 23 -9.40 12.39 3.76
C ASP A 23 -10.19 11.07 3.79
N LEU A 24 -11.51 11.12 3.92
CA LEU A 24 -12.41 9.95 3.95
C LEU A 24 -13.08 9.66 2.60
N ASP A 25 -12.74 10.38 1.53
CA ASP A 25 -13.35 10.19 0.22
C ASP A 25 -12.92 8.84 -0.42
N PRO A 26 -13.84 7.88 -0.62
CA PRO A 26 -13.52 6.57 -1.17
C PRO A 26 -13.18 6.63 -2.68
N SER A 27 -13.40 7.77 -3.33
CA SER A 27 -13.09 7.99 -4.75
C SER A 27 -11.58 8.20 -4.96
N ASP A 28 -10.89 8.79 -3.98
CA ASP A 28 -9.44 9.06 -4.03
C ASP A 28 -8.63 7.93 -3.39
N ARG A 29 -8.72 6.74 -3.99
CA ARG A 29 -8.09 5.50 -3.47
C ARG A 29 -6.56 5.50 -3.48
N GLN A 30 -5.93 6.45 -4.16
CA GLN A 30 -4.47 6.52 -4.33
C GLN A 30 -3.81 7.51 -3.36
N ASN A 31 -4.59 8.21 -2.53
CA ASN A 31 -4.08 9.21 -1.62
C ASN A 31 -3.53 8.59 -0.33
N TYR A 32 -2.26 8.21 -0.40
CA TYR A 32 -1.52 7.67 0.74
C TYR A 32 -1.48 8.63 1.94
N ARG A 33 -1.52 9.95 1.73
CA ARG A 33 -1.50 10.92 2.83
C ARG A 33 -2.78 10.85 3.68
N SER A 34 -3.93 10.59 3.05
CA SER A 34 -5.18 10.35 3.77
C SER A 34 -5.07 9.10 4.64
N CYS A 35 -4.50 8.02 4.11
CA CYS A 35 -4.21 6.80 4.85
C CYS A 35 -3.32 7.06 6.08
N GLU A 36 -2.23 7.82 5.93
CA GLU A 36 -1.35 8.19 7.06
C GLU A 36 -2.08 8.97 8.16
N LYS A 37 -2.96 9.90 7.78
CA LYS A 37 -3.74 10.67 8.76
C LYS A 37 -4.80 9.82 9.46
N ILE A 38 -5.52 8.98 8.72
CA ILE A 38 -6.57 8.10 9.28
C ILE A 38 -5.95 7.15 10.31
N SER A 39 -4.72 6.69 10.06
CA SER A 39 -3.99 5.78 10.93
C SER A 39 -3.06 6.50 11.93
N SER A 40 -3.24 7.80 12.16
CA SER A 40 -2.43 8.53 13.13
C SER A 40 -2.73 8.10 14.57
N ASP A 41 -1.76 8.28 15.46
CA ASP A 41 -1.89 7.89 16.86
C ASP A 41 -3.01 8.66 17.56
N GLU A 42 -3.25 9.91 17.15
CA GLU A 42 -4.36 10.71 17.68
C GLU A 42 -5.72 10.14 17.29
N VAL A 43 -5.92 9.79 16.00
CA VAL A 43 -7.17 9.17 15.54
C VAL A 43 -7.40 7.82 16.20
N LEU A 44 -6.35 7.01 16.32
CA LEU A 44 -6.40 5.72 17.00
C LEU A 44 -6.76 5.87 18.49
N SER A 45 -6.22 6.86 19.19
CA SER A 45 -6.53 7.10 20.60
C SER A 45 -8.00 7.46 20.83
N ILE A 46 -8.59 8.21 19.89
CA ILE A 46 -10.02 8.56 19.92
C ILE A 46 -10.86 7.30 19.72
N LEU A 47 -10.55 6.47 18.72
CA LEU A 47 -11.29 5.24 18.45
C LEU A 47 -11.11 4.18 19.56
N GLU A 48 -9.96 4.14 20.23
CA GLU A 48 -9.75 3.21 21.34
C GLU A 48 -10.59 3.58 22.56
N SER A 49 -10.92 4.85 22.73
CA SER A 49 -11.68 5.35 23.89
C SER A 49 -13.18 5.01 23.87
N ASP A 50 -13.71 4.57 22.73
CA ASP A 50 -15.11 4.23 22.53
C ASP A 50 -15.25 2.74 22.16
N ASP A 51 -15.87 1.97 23.06
CA ASP A 51 -16.07 0.52 22.92
C ASP A 51 -16.80 0.17 21.61
N ASP A 52 -17.80 0.97 21.20
CA ASP A 52 -18.56 0.74 19.97
C ASP A 52 -17.68 0.87 18.71
N SER A 53 -16.59 1.64 18.80
CA SER A 53 -15.68 1.88 17.69
C SER A 53 -14.45 0.96 17.71
N TYR A 54 -14.30 0.10 18.72
CA TYR A 54 -13.10 -0.71 18.93
C TYR A 54 -12.75 -1.64 17.75
N ALA A 55 -13.76 -2.20 17.07
CA ALA A 55 -13.51 -3.00 15.85
C ALA A 55 -12.91 -2.14 14.72
N THR A 56 -13.34 -0.88 14.60
CA THR A 56 -12.77 0.08 13.64
C THR A 56 -11.37 0.52 14.05
N PHE A 57 -11.16 0.76 15.35
CA PHE A 57 -9.83 0.98 15.92
C PHE A 57 -8.87 -0.15 15.52
N LEU A 58 -9.23 -1.41 15.81
CA LEU A 58 -8.37 -2.55 15.54
C LEU A 58 -8.03 -2.64 14.05
N TYR A 59 -9.04 -2.50 13.17
CA TYR A 59 -8.83 -2.51 11.73
C TYR A 59 -7.82 -1.45 11.26
N ILE A 60 -7.94 -0.21 11.76
CA ILE A 60 -7.03 0.89 11.43
C ILE A 60 -5.66 0.71 12.11
N LYS A 61 -5.62 0.11 13.31
CA LYS A 61 -4.38 -0.22 14.02
C LYS A 61 -3.52 -1.21 13.23
N LEU A 62 -4.14 -2.20 12.58
CA LEU A 62 -3.44 -3.12 11.68
C LEU A 62 -2.80 -2.37 10.50
N LEU A 63 -3.52 -1.39 9.93
CA LEU A 63 -2.97 -0.54 8.87
C LEU A 63 -1.78 0.28 9.38
N ARG A 64 -1.85 0.82 10.60
CA ARG A 64 -0.71 1.51 11.22
C ARG A 64 0.49 0.58 11.39
N TYR A 65 0.28 -0.64 11.87
CA TYR A 65 1.35 -1.64 11.98
C TYR A 65 1.96 -2.00 10.63
N ILE A 66 1.21 -2.01 9.53
CA ILE A 66 1.76 -2.21 8.19
C ILE A 66 2.72 -1.07 7.84
N ILE A 67 2.31 0.18 8.10
CA ILE A 67 3.14 1.36 7.86
C ILE A 67 4.41 1.30 8.70
N ASP A 68 4.30 0.99 9.99
CA ASP A 68 5.45 0.92 10.89
C ASP A 68 6.40 -0.23 10.55
N ALA A 69 5.87 -1.41 10.18
CA ALA A 69 6.68 -2.56 9.81
C ALA A 69 7.45 -2.38 8.49
N PHE A 70 6.83 -1.78 7.47
CA PHE A 70 7.35 -1.85 6.09
C PHE A 70 7.68 -0.50 5.45
N ILE A 71 7.12 0.61 5.92
CA ILE A 71 7.25 1.93 5.27
C ILE A 71 8.07 2.89 6.10
N ASN A 72 7.80 2.97 7.40
CA ASN A 72 8.45 3.90 8.31
C ASN A 72 9.96 3.59 8.38
N LYS A 73 10.79 4.60 8.08
CA LYS A 73 12.25 4.46 8.02
C LYS A 73 12.91 4.40 9.39
N ALA A 74 12.23 4.92 10.41
CA ALA A 74 12.75 4.99 11.77
C ALA A 74 12.55 3.68 12.55
N THR A 75 11.74 2.74 12.04
CA THR A 75 11.42 1.50 12.76
C THR A 75 12.63 0.55 12.79
N PRO A 76 13.11 0.16 14.00
CA PRO A 76 14.12 -0.87 14.19
C PRO A 76 13.66 -2.25 13.70
N ILE A 77 14.59 -3.13 13.34
CA ILE A 77 14.26 -4.47 12.83
C ILE A 77 13.43 -5.29 13.83
N LYS A 78 13.72 -5.21 15.14
CA LYS A 78 12.97 -5.93 16.18
C LYS A 78 11.48 -5.57 16.13
N ASP A 79 11.18 -4.27 16.07
CA ASP A 79 9.82 -3.73 16.03
C ASP A 79 9.12 -4.08 14.71
N ARG A 80 9.85 -4.17 13.59
CA ARG A 80 9.27 -4.63 12.31
C ARG A 80 8.79 -6.08 12.38
N ILE A 81 9.56 -6.98 13.00
CA ILE A 81 9.12 -8.37 13.23
C ILE A 81 7.86 -8.34 14.11
N TYR A 82 7.90 -7.61 15.22
CA TYR A 82 6.79 -7.51 16.14
C TYR A 82 5.49 -7.04 15.47
N PHE A 83 5.53 -5.90 14.77
CA PHE A 83 4.35 -5.36 14.09
C PHE A 83 3.85 -6.27 12.97
N SER A 84 4.75 -6.78 12.11
CA SER A 84 4.37 -7.66 11.00
C SER A 84 3.69 -8.94 11.48
N TRP A 85 4.24 -9.60 12.50
CA TRP A 85 3.67 -10.82 13.06
C TRP A 85 2.40 -10.58 13.87
N THR A 86 2.28 -9.44 14.55
CA THR A 86 1.02 -9.08 15.24
C THR A 86 -0.13 -9.03 14.23
N ILE A 87 0.09 -8.42 13.06
CA ILE A 87 -0.93 -8.37 11.99
C ILE A 87 -1.27 -9.78 11.48
N VAL A 88 -0.26 -10.61 11.22
CA VAL A 88 -0.47 -12.01 10.79
C VAL A 88 -1.37 -12.75 11.77
N PHE A 89 -1.06 -12.67 13.07
CA PHE A 89 -1.82 -13.38 14.08
C PHE A 89 -3.25 -12.84 14.24
N VAL A 90 -3.45 -11.52 14.25
CA VAL A 90 -4.80 -10.94 14.27
C VAL A 90 -5.61 -11.40 13.05
N CYS A 91 -5.02 -11.37 11.85
CA CYS A 91 -5.70 -11.84 10.64
C CYS A 91 -6.02 -13.34 10.69
N ARG A 92 -5.11 -14.19 11.21
CA ARG A 92 -5.35 -15.63 11.36
C ARG A 92 -6.45 -15.91 12.39
N LEU A 93 -6.44 -15.24 13.54
CA LEU A 93 -7.47 -15.35 14.57
C LEU A 93 -8.84 -14.90 14.05
N TRP A 94 -8.90 -13.73 13.38
CA TRP A 94 -10.13 -13.23 12.75
C TRP A 94 -10.67 -14.21 11.71
N LYS A 95 -9.83 -14.74 10.83
CA LYS A 95 -10.24 -15.73 9.83
C LYS A 95 -10.68 -17.05 10.48
N ALA A 96 -9.99 -17.51 11.51
CA ALA A 96 -10.38 -18.71 12.26
C ALA A 96 -11.76 -18.52 12.92
N TRP A 97 -12.01 -17.34 13.49
CA TRP A 97 -13.28 -16.98 14.11
C TRP A 97 -14.42 -16.95 13.10
N LEU A 98 -14.25 -16.30 11.95
CA LEU A 98 -15.26 -16.30 10.88
C LEU A 98 -15.61 -17.72 10.41
N ASN A 99 -14.63 -18.61 10.32
CA ASN A 99 -14.88 -20.02 9.96
C ASN A 99 -15.59 -20.81 11.08
N ALA A 100 -15.42 -20.41 12.34
CA ALA A 100 -16.06 -21.05 13.48
C ALA A 100 -17.48 -20.53 13.72
N GLU A 101 -17.71 -19.24 13.52
CA GLU A 101 -19.01 -18.57 13.68
C GLU A 101 -19.93 -18.95 12.52
N PHE A 102 -19.44 -18.84 11.29
CA PHE A 102 -20.20 -19.07 10.07
C PHE A 102 -19.90 -20.45 9.45
N LYS A 103 -19.92 -21.52 10.26
CA LYS A 103 -19.63 -22.91 9.82
C LYS A 103 -20.52 -23.39 8.68
N SER A 104 -21.79 -23.00 8.68
CA SER A 104 -22.77 -23.38 7.65
C SER A 104 -22.80 -22.45 6.44
N ALA A 105 -22.14 -21.29 6.51
CA ALA A 105 -22.14 -20.32 5.42
C ALA A 105 -21.26 -20.77 4.25
N THR A 106 -21.51 -20.21 3.07
CA THR A 106 -20.62 -20.38 1.92
C THR A 106 -19.32 -19.61 2.12
N GLN A 107 -18.28 -19.98 1.37
CA GLN A 107 -16.99 -19.28 1.42
C GLN A 107 -17.13 -17.80 1.02
N LYS A 108 -17.94 -17.52 -0.02
CA LYS A 108 -18.26 -16.16 -0.48
C LYS A 108 -18.80 -15.28 0.64
N CYS A 109 -19.77 -15.78 1.41
CA CYS A 109 -20.35 -15.05 2.54
C CYS A 109 -19.29 -14.73 3.61
N ARG A 110 -18.38 -15.65 3.92
CA ARG A 110 -17.30 -15.38 4.88
C ARG A 110 -16.30 -14.35 4.37
N ASP A 111 -16.00 -14.37 3.08
CA ASP A 111 -15.02 -13.47 2.48
C ASP A 111 -15.52 -12.00 2.42
N GLU A 112 -16.84 -11.77 2.45
CA GLU A 112 -17.44 -10.43 2.58
C GLU A 112 -17.13 -9.75 3.92
N TYR A 113 -16.87 -10.53 4.98
CA TYR A 113 -16.57 -10.04 6.33
C TYR A 113 -15.08 -10.08 6.67
N PHE A 114 -14.22 -10.32 5.69
CA PHE A 114 -12.77 -10.37 5.89
C PHE A 114 -12.07 -9.40 4.95
N ILE A 115 -10.79 -9.11 5.22
CA ILE A 115 -9.96 -8.41 4.25
C ILE A 115 -9.86 -9.23 2.96
N THR A 116 -9.66 -8.54 1.84
CA THR A 116 -9.56 -9.19 0.53
C THR A 116 -8.43 -10.22 0.53
N ALA A 117 -8.61 -11.32 -0.21
CA ALA A 117 -7.61 -12.37 -0.29
C ALA A 117 -6.21 -11.86 -0.69
N PRO A 118 -6.06 -10.94 -1.68
CA PRO A 118 -4.75 -10.37 -2.00
C PRO A 118 -4.12 -9.61 -0.83
N ALA A 119 -4.90 -8.85 -0.06
CA ALA A 119 -4.39 -8.14 1.11
C ALA A 119 -3.92 -9.11 2.20
N TYR A 120 -4.72 -10.15 2.48
CA TYR A 120 -4.36 -11.19 3.45
C TYR A 120 -3.08 -11.94 3.07
N TYR A 121 -2.97 -12.39 1.83
CA TYR A 121 -1.76 -13.08 1.37
C TYR A 121 -0.55 -12.16 1.34
N SER A 122 -0.72 -10.87 1.03
CA SER A 122 0.37 -9.90 1.09
C SER A 122 0.91 -9.72 2.51
N VAL A 123 0.04 -9.71 3.52
CA VAL A 123 0.45 -9.69 4.94
C VAL A 123 1.29 -10.92 5.28
N GLU A 124 0.80 -12.12 4.96
CA GLU A 124 1.50 -13.39 5.21
C GLU A 124 2.86 -13.42 4.50
N ILE A 125 2.88 -13.15 3.19
CA ILE A 125 4.11 -13.18 2.38
C ILE A 125 5.13 -12.17 2.89
N ASN A 126 4.72 -10.93 3.18
CA ASN A 126 5.65 -9.89 3.60
C ASN A 126 6.27 -10.19 4.96
N ALA A 127 5.49 -10.68 5.93
CA ALA A 127 6.00 -11.04 7.25
C ALA A 127 6.97 -12.23 7.18
N HIS A 128 6.59 -13.29 6.45
CA HIS A 128 7.45 -14.45 6.26
C HIS A 128 8.72 -14.12 5.47
N THR A 129 8.64 -13.28 4.44
CA THR A 129 9.79 -12.85 3.65
C THR A 129 10.76 -12.01 4.49
N LEU A 130 10.23 -11.08 5.29
CA LEU A 130 11.05 -10.29 6.21
C LEU A 130 11.81 -11.20 7.19
N LEU A 131 11.10 -12.13 7.83
CA LEU A 131 11.72 -13.08 8.75
C LEU A 131 12.80 -13.92 8.04
N TYR A 132 12.50 -14.43 6.85
CA TYR A 132 13.45 -15.22 6.07
C TYR A 132 14.73 -14.44 5.73
N LEU A 133 14.61 -13.17 5.30
CA LEU A 133 15.77 -12.32 5.03
C LEU A 133 16.62 -12.08 6.28
N ILE A 134 15.99 -11.90 7.44
CA ILE A 134 16.70 -11.74 8.72
C ILE A 134 17.47 -13.01 9.07
N LEU A 135 16.86 -14.19 8.91
CA LEU A 135 17.53 -15.47 9.12
C LEU A 135 18.71 -15.68 8.16
N LEU A 136 18.59 -15.29 6.90
CA LEU A 136 19.69 -15.37 5.94
C LEU A 136 20.86 -14.44 6.32
N VAL A 137 20.58 -13.27 6.90
CA VAL A 137 21.62 -12.36 7.40
C VAL A 137 22.29 -12.94 8.66
N ASP A 138 21.51 -13.47 9.60
CA ASP A 138 22.03 -14.13 10.82
C ASP A 138 22.94 -15.32 10.48
N GLN A 139 22.55 -16.11 9.47
CA GLN A 139 23.35 -17.23 8.96
C GLN A 139 24.58 -16.80 8.14
N GLY A 140 24.77 -15.49 7.92
CA GLY A 140 25.87 -14.95 7.10
C GLY A 140 25.73 -15.21 5.59
N SER A 141 24.56 -15.63 5.12
CA SER A 141 24.26 -15.82 3.69
C SER A 141 23.95 -14.49 2.98
N LEU A 142 23.52 -13.46 3.73
CA LEU A 142 23.30 -12.10 3.25
C LEU A 142 24.03 -11.08 4.12
N GLN A 143 24.33 -9.92 3.54
CA GLN A 143 24.95 -8.81 4.25
C GLN A 143 23.92 -8.05 5.08
N SER A 144 24.35 -7.40 6.17
CA SER A 144 23.42 -6.64 7.04
C SER A 144 22.74 -5.48 6.31
N GLU A 145 23.38 -4.94 5.28
CA GLU A 145 22.87 -3.91 4.36
C GLU A 145 21.67 -4.41 3.55
N SER A 146 21.49 -5.73 3.41
CA SER A 146 20.32 -6.31 2.75
C SER A 146 19.02 -6.07 3.53
N LEU A 147 19.07 -5.70 4.82
CA LEU A 147 17.89 -5.38 5.64
C LEU A 147 17.47 -3.91 5.56
N GLN A 148 17.61 -3.28 4.39
CA GLN A 148 17.12 -1.93 4.13
C GLN A 148 15.63 -1.96 3.76
N ILE A 149 14.79 -2.37 4.72
CA ILE A 149 13.34 -2.62 4.52
C ILE A 149 12.59 -1.47 3.83
N PRO A 150 12.85 -0.18 4.12
CA PRO A 150 12.16 0.90 3.41
C PRO A 150 12.35 0.91 1.88
N LEU A 151 13.41 0.25 1.37
CA LEU A 151 13.68 0.12 -0.06
C LEU A 151 12.87 -1.01 -0.73
N PHE A 152 12.18 -1.86 0.04
CA PHE A 152 11.38 -2.95 -0.51
C PHE A 152 9.99 -2.50 -0.99
N SER A 153 9.67 -1.22 -0.81
CA SER A 153 8.42 -0.63 -1.32
C SER A 153 8.57 -0.11 -2.74
N SER A 154 7.44 -0.03 -3.47
CA SER A 154 7.39 0.56 -4.81
C SER A 154 7.49 2.10 -4.82
N GLN A 155 7.63 2.76 -3.67
CA GLN A 155 7.66 4.23 -3.56
C GLN A 155 8.79 4.88 -4.36
N LEU A 156 9.93 4.20 -4.50
CA LEU A 156 11.03 4.66 -5.35
C LEU A 156 10.62 4.67 -6.83
N CYS A 157 9.91 3.64 -7.29
CA CYS A 157 9.38 3.57 -8.66
C CYS A 157 8.36 4.68 -8.91
N GLU A 158 7.42 4.90 -7.98
CA GLU A 158 6.44 6.01 -8.08
C GLU A 158 7.13 7.37 -8.12
N SER A 159 8.18 7.57 -7.33
CA SER A 159 8.98 8.79 -7.37
C SER A 159 9.67 8.99 -8.72
N ILE A 160 10.14 7.91 -9.36
CA ILE A 160 10.71 7.96 -10.72
C ILE A 160 9.62 8.35 -11.72
N PHE A 161 8.45 7.70 -11.71
CA PHE A 161 7.34 8.04 -12.59
C PHE A 161 6.86 9.48 -12.41
N ARG A 162 6.77 9.97 -11.18
CA ARG A 162 6.44 11.37 -10.90
C ARG A 162 7.51 12.31 -11.46
N SER A 163 8.79 11.96 -11.31
CA SER A 163 9.89 12.76 -11.83
C SER A 163 9.87 12.80 -13.37
N THR A 164 9.62 11.68 -14.05
CA THR A 164 9.51 11.65 -15.52
C THR A 164 8.27 12.39 -16.02
N ARG A 165 7.14 12.33 -15.30
CA ARG A 165 5.96 13.19 -15.58
C ARG A 165 6.26 14.68 -15.45
N SER A 166 7.17 15.07 -14.55
CA SER A 166 7.58 16.47 -14.37
C SER A 166 8.59 16.98 -15.40
N LEU A 167 9.26 16.07 -16.13
CA LEU A 167 10.25 16.40 -17.16
C LEU A 167 9.58 16.75 -18.51
N THR A 168 8.60 17.65 -18.50
CA THR A 168 7.97 18.17 -19.70
C THR A 168 8.57 19.53 -20.09
N GLY A 169 8.50 19.88 -21.38
CA GLY A 169 8.97 21.17 -21.87
C GLY A 169 8.14 22.34 -21.31
N THR A 170 8.69 23.55 -21.32
CA THR A 170 8.06 24.77 -20.77
C THR A 170 6.72 25.16 -21.40
N GLN A 171 6.37 24.56 -22.54
CA GLN A 171 5.12 24.78 -23.28
C GLN A 171 4.23 23.52 -23.34
N SER A 172 4.59 22.45 -22.64
CA SER A 172 3.84 21.19 -22.65
C SER A 172 3.60 20.70 -21.23
N THR A 173 2.33 20.46 -20.92
CA THR A 173 1.88 19.82 -19.67
C THR A 173 1.54 18.33 -19.90
N MET A 174 2.10 17.71 -20.95
CA MET A 174 1.83 16.31 -21.27
C MET A 174 2.37 15.37 -20.19
N VAL A 175 1.48 15.03 -19.25
CA VAL A 175 1.69 14.04 -18.18
C VAL A 175 1.67 12.61 -18.72
N ASN A 176 0.95 12.37 -19.82
CA ASN A 176 0.93 11.10 -20.52
C ASN A 176 2.02 11.08 -21.60
N PHE A 177 2.69 9.95 -21.74
CA PHE A 177 3.81 9.81 -22.67
C PHE A 177 3.96 8.35 -23.10
N THR A 178 4.51 8.14 -24.30
CA THR A 178 4.76 6.79 -24.84
C THR A 178 5.94 6.13 -24.12
N VAL A 179 6.16 4.84 -24.36
CA VAL A 179 7.35 4.13 -23.85
C VAL A 179 8.65 4.79 -24.34
N MET A 180 8.68 5.23 -25.61
CA MET A 180 9.85 5.90 -26.17
C MET A 180 10.14 7.24 -25.48
N ASP A 181 9.07 8.02 -25.21
CA ASP A 181 9.19 9.26 -24.46
C ASP A 181 9.68 9.02 -23.04
N PHE A 182 9.24 7.94 -22.38
CA PHE A 182 9.72 7.56 -21.07
C PHE A 182 11.22 7.27 -21.09
N LEU A 183 11.71 6.49 -22.06
CA LEU A 183 13.14 6.17 -22.18
C LEU A 183 13.99 7.44 -22.33
N HIS A 184 13.59 8.36 -23.20
CA HIS A 184 14.28 9.65 -23.35
C HIS A 184 14.25 10.51 -22.07
N ARG A 185 13.14 10.50 -21.33
CA ARG A 185 13.05 11.21 -20.05
C ARG A 185 13.87 10.53 -18.96
N ALA A 186 13.98 9.20 -18.98
CA ALA A 186 14.81 8.43 -18.06
C ALA A 186 16.30 8.74 -18.25
N GLU A 187 16.78 8.85 -19.49
CA GLU A 187 18.16 9.28 -19.78
C GLU A 187 18.48 10.66 -19.16
N LYS A 188 17.56 11.61 -19.31
CA LYS A 188 17.67 12.94 -18.68
C LYS A 188 17.65 12.86 -17.16
N LEU A 189 16.80 12.01 -16.59
CA LEU A 189 16.73 11.79 -15.14
C LEU A 189 18.06 11.22 -14.61
N THR A 190 18.65 10.25 -15.31
CA THR A 190 19.95 9.66 -14.97
C THR A 190 21.05 10.72 -15.00
N ALA A 191 21.09 11.56 -16.04
CA ALA A 191 22.04 12.67 -16.10
C ALA A 191 21.88 13.64 -14.89
N LEU A 192 20.65 14.00 -14.54
CA LEU A 192 20.36 14.83 -13.38
C LEU A 192 20.77 14.17 -12.06
N GLN A 193 20.55 12.86 -11.91
CA GLN A 193 20.96 12.11 -10.72
C GLN A 193 22.48 12.03 -10.61
N ASN A 194 23.19 11.81 -11.72
CA ASN A 194 24.66 11.80 -11.75
C ASN A 194 25.25 13.16 -11.34
N ILE A 195 24.66 14.27 -11.80
CA ILE A 195 25.12 15.60 -11.38
C ILE A 195 24.85 15.81 -9.89
N LYS A 196 23.68 15.39 -9.38
CA LYS A 196 23.35 15.48 -7.95
C LYS A 196 24.29 14.63 -7.09
N SER A 197 24.60 13.40 -7.48
CA SER A 197 25.49 12.52 -6.71
C SER A 197 26.92 13.08 -6.64
N LEU A 198 27.43 13.65 -7.74
CA LEU A 198 28.72 14.32 -7.78
C LEU A 198 28.79 15.53 -6.85
N GLN A 199 27.70 16.29 -6.69
CA GLN A 199 27.62 17.39 -5.71
C GLN A 199 27.74 16.90 -4.26
N HIS A 200 27.16 15.73 -3.94
CA HIS A 200 27.19 15.18 -2.58
C HIS A 200 28.56 14.55 -2.24
N GLN A 201 29.29 14.03 -3.23
CA GLN A 201 30.58 13.36 -3.02
C GLN A 201 31.79 14.30 -3.09
N ASN A 202 31.73 15.37 -3.90
CA ASN A 202 32.85 16.28 -4.09
C ASN A 202 32.52 17.71 -3.63
N GLN A 203 33.05 18.09 -2.45
CA GLN A 203 32.98 19.46 -1.93
C GLN A 203 33.69 20.52 -2.81
N GLN A 204 34.41 20.09 -3.87
CA GLN A 204 35.13 20.97 -4.78
C GLN A 204 34.31 21.47 -5.98
N TYR A 205 33.14 20.88 -6.30
CA TYR A 205 32.30 21.37 -7.40
C TYR A 205 31.32 22.46 -6.92
N GLN A 206 31.49 23.67 -7.43
CA GLN A 206 30.76 24.89 -7.05
C GLN A 206 29.38 25.05 -7.73
N LEU A 207 28.88 24.02 -8.41
CA LEU A 207 27.52 24.04 -8.98
C LEU A 207 26.53 23.76 -7.86
N GLN A 208 25.81 24.78 -7.39
CA GLN A 208 24.65 24.62 -6.50
C GLN A 208 23.36 24.76 -7.31
N PHE A 209 22.57 23.69 -7.38
CA PHE A 209 21.20 23.84 -7.89
C PHE A 209 20.35 24.59 -6.85
N PRO A 210 19.46 25.50 -7.28
CA PRO A 210 18.47 26.09 -6.40
C PRO A 210 17.59 24.98 -5.79
N LYS A 211 17.84 24.63 -4.52
CA LYS A 211 16.95 23.76 -3.76
C LYS A 211 15.86 24.64 -3.15
N HIS A 212 14.59 24.35 -3.44
CA HIS A 212 13.48 24.99 -2.76
C HIS A 212 13.58 24.70 -1.24
N ARG A 213 13.47 25.72 -0.37
CA ARG A 213 13.72 25.63 1.09
C ARG A 213 13.01 24.45 1.79
N LYS A 214 11.86 24.01 1.26
CA LYS A 214 11.11 22.84 1.77
C LYS A 214 11.84 21.49 1.64
N HIS A 215 12.78 21.35 0.70
CA HIS A 215 13.51 20.09 0.45
C HIS A 215 14.86 19.97 1.17
N GLN A 216 15.31 21.00 1.90
CA GLN A 216 16.62 20.97 2.59
C GLN A 216 16.61 20.16 3.90
N LYS A 217 15.45 19.81 4.46
CA LYS A 217 15.37 19.23 5.82
C LYS A 217 15.34 17.70 5.90
N ASN A 218 15.20 16.95 4.80
CA ASN A 218 14.79 15.53 4.85
C ASN A 218 15.83 14.49 4.37
N GLU A 219 17.10 14.85 4.15
CA GLU A 219 18.11 13.94 3.58
C GLU A 219 19.11 13.37 4.61
N GLN A 220 18.75 13.28 5.89
CA GLN A 220 19.52 12.46 6.83
C GLN A 220 18.89 11.06 6.85
N LEU A 221 19.47 10.15 6.07
CA LEU A 221 19.29 8.71 6.27
C LEU A 221 19.92 8.37 7.62
N THR A 222 19.12 8.32 8.68
CA THR A 222 19.51 7.66 9.92
C THR A 222 19.71 6.18 9.58
N VAL A 223 20.95 5.81 9.34
CA VAL A 223 21.39 4.41 9.32
C VAL A 223 21.28 3.94 10.76
N ILE A 224 20.15 3.35 11.12
CA ILE A 224 20.05 2.63 12.39
C ILE A 224 20.94 1.39 12.21
N PRO A 225 21.98 1.21 13.05
CA PRO A 225 22.82 0.03 12.97
C PRO A 225 21.94 -1.20 13.15
N ASN A 226 21.91 -2.08 12.15
CA ASN A 226 21.23 -3.35 12.23
C ASN A 226 21.92 -4.18 13.31
N GLN A 227 21.30 -4.26 14.49
CA GLN A 227 21.72 -5.21 15.51
C GLN A 227 21.43 -6.61 14.99
N SER A 228 22.44 -7.50 15.06
CA SER A 228 22.24 -8.92 14.79
C SER A 228 21.21 -9.46 15.78
N LEU A 229 20.08 -9.95 15.26
CA LEU A 229 19.03 -10.62 16.02
C LEU A 229 19.33 -12.11 15.99
N ASN A 230 19.52 -12.71 17.17
CA ASN A 230 19.63 -14.17 17.24
C ASN A 230 18.24 -14.84 17.15
N VAL A 231 18.22 -16.14 16.86
CA VAL A 231 16.98 -16.92 16.71
C VAL A 231 16.08 -16.87 17.96
N ASN A 232 16.67 -16.95 19.17
CA ASN A 232 15.89 -16.91 20.41
C ASN A 232 15.18 -15.57 20.64
N GLU A 233 15.83 -14.46 20.27
CA GLU A 233 15.24 -13.12 20.30
C GLU A 233 14.09 -13.00 19.31
N ILE A 234 14.26 -13.56 18.10
CA ILE A 234 13.20 -13.62 17.09
C ILE A 234 12.00 -14.41 17.61
N GLU A 235 12.22 -15.60 18.18
CA GLU A 235 11.15 -16.42 18.76
C GLU A 235 10.41 -15.67 19.87
N THR A 236 11.15 -15.00 20.76
CA THR A 236 10.57 -14.19 21.83
C THR A 236 9.69 -13.07 21.27
N ILE A 237 10.15 -12.35 20.25
CA ILE A 237 9.40 -11.26 19.61
C ILE A 237 8.13 -11.80 18.93
N VAL A 238 8.21 -12.93 18.23
CA VAL A 238 7.06 -13.56 17.58
C VAL A 238 6.04 -14.03 18.62
N PHE A 239 6.50 -14.58 19.74
CA PHE A 239 5.61 -14.97 20.83
C PHE A 239 4.91 -13.76 21.47
N GLN A 240 5.66 -12.68 21.75
CA GLN A 240 5.08 -11.42 22.24
C GLN A 240 4.06 -10.83 21.25
N ALA A 241 4.32 -10.92 19.94
CA ALA A 241 3.38 -10.50 18.92
C ALA A 241 2.09 -11.33 18.92
N PHE A 242 2.19 -12.63 19.21
CA PHE A 242 1.02 -13.50 19.36
C PHE A 242 0.20 -13.15 20.61
N GLU A 243 0.85 -12.99 21.77
CA GLU A 243 0.18 -12.60 23.01
C GLU A 243 -0.56 -11.26 22.85
N HIS A 244 0.08 -10.30 22.20
CA HIS A 244 -0.57 -9.02 21.92
C HIS A 244 -1.73 -9.15 20.93
N ALA A 245 -1.62 -9.99 19.90
CA ALA A 245 -2.73 -10.26 19.01
C ALA A 245 -3.92 -10.89 19.76
N GLN A 246 -3.67 -11.79 20.72
CA GLN A 246 -4.70 -12.35 21.59
C GLN A 246 -5.38 -11.26 22.42
N GLU A 247 -4.60 -10.36 23.04
CA GLU A 247 -5.15 -9.22 23.81
C GLU A 247 -6.08 -8.36 22.94
N LEU A 248 -5.61 -8.00 21.75
CA LEU A 248 -6.36 -7.14 20.82
C LEU A 248 -7.70 -7.74 20.41
N VAL A 249 -7.74 -9.04 20.08
CA VAL A 249 -9.00 -9.70 19.66
C VAL A 249 -9.90 -10.09 20.84
N SER A 250 -9.34 -10.24 22.04
CA SER A 250 -10.13 -10.56 23.24
C SER A 250 -11.04 -9.42 23.64
N LYS A 251 -10.64 -8.16 23.40
CA LYS A 251 -11.51 -6.99 23.56
C LYS A 251 -12.75 -7.02 22.66
N LEU A 252 -12.74 -7.82 21.59
CA LEU A 252 -13.91 -8.07 20.72
C LEU A 252 -14.68 -9.36 21.08
N ASN A 253 -14.32 -10.03 22.19
CA ASN A 253 -14.87 -11.32 22.60
C ASN A 253 -14.67 -12.46 21.57
N ILE A 254 -13.74 -12.29 20.62
CA ILE A 254 -13.42 -13.32 19.61
C ILE A 254 -12.83 -14.57 20.27
N ASN A 255 -12.10 -14.39 21.38
CA ASN A 255 -11.44 -15.47 22.11
C ASN A 255 -12.42 -16.55 22.60
N ILE A 256 -13.63 -16.18 23.03
CA ILE A 256 -14.62 -17.11 23.62
C ILE A 256 -14.90 -18.30 22.68
N LEU A 257 -15.19 -18.02 21.40
CA LEU A 257 -15.48 -19.06 20.42
C LEU A 257 -14.22 -19.83 19.98
N LEU A 258 -13.08 -19.13 19.92
CA LEU A 258 -11.82 -19.74 19.51
C LEU A 258 -11.29 -20.71 20.57
N GLU A 259 -11.41 -20.38 21.86
CA GLU A 259 -11.08 -21.24 22.99
C GLU A 259 -11.94 -22.52 22.96
N GLN A 260 -13.26 -22.40 22.71
CA GLN A 260 -14.15 -23.56 22.55
C GLN A 260 -13.75 -24.47 21.38
N CYS A 261 -13.16 -23.89 20.33
CA CYS A 261 -12.67 -24.62 19.16
C CYS A 261 -11.21 -25.09 19.29
N ASN A 262 -10.53 -24.79 20.41
CA ASN A 262 -9.10 -25.01 20.61
C ASN A 262 -8.21 -24.36 19.52
N LEU A 263 -8.54 -23.12 19.14
CA LEU A 263 -7.85 -22.34 18.10
C LEU A 263 -7.24 -21.04 18.64
N PHE A 264 -7.34 -20.80 19.95
CA PHE A 264 -6.76 -19.63 20.59
C PHE A 264 -5.30 -19.84 21.02
N GLU A 265 -4.76 -21.04 20.82
CA GLU A 265 -3.36 -21.39 21.06
C GLU A 265 -2.51 -21.27 19.79
N LEU A 266 -1.27 -20.81 19.93
CA LEU A 266 -0.37 -20.54 18.79
C LEU A 266 -0.12 -21.79 17.93
N GLU A 267 0.16 -22.93 18.57
CA GLU A 267 0.44 -24.18 17.88
C GLU A 267 -0.77 -24.65 17.07
N ALA A 268 -1.95 -24.73 17.70
CA ALA A 268 -3.17 -25.18 17.05
C ALA A 268 -3.58 -24.27 15.87
N LEU A 269 -3.48 -22.94 16.05
CA LEU A 269 -3.75 -21.97 14.99
C LEU A 269 -2.77 -22.11 13.81
N SER A 270 -1.49 -22.32 14.12
CA SER A 270 -0.44 -22.46 13.12
C SER A 270 -0.58 -23.75 12.31
N VAL A 271 -0.84 -24.89 12.96
CA VAL A 271 -1.08 -26.18 12.31
C VAL A 271 -2.29 -26.08 11.37
N LYS A 272 -3.42 -25.54 11.85
CA LYS A 272 -4.63 -25.40 11.02
C LYS A 272 -4.40 -24.49 9.81
N THR A 273 -3.69 -23.39 10.00
CA THR A 273 -3.35 -22.46 8.90
C THR A 273 -2.43 -23.12 7.88
N TYR A 274 -1.40 -23.85 8.35
CA TYR A 274 -0.48 -24.58 7.48
C TYR A 274 -1.19 -25.66 6.67
N ASP A 275 -2.03 -26.48 7.29
CA ASP A 275 -2.80 -27.51 6.60
C ASP A 275 -3.71 -26.92 5.52
N LYS A 276 -4.32 -25.76 5.80
CA LYS A 276 -5.11 -25.04 4.81
C LYS A 276 -4.26 -24.63 3.60
N PHE A 277 -3.11 -23.99 3.80
CA PHE A 277 -2.23 -23.60 2.69
C PHE A 277 -1.70 -24.81 1.92
N LYS A 278 -1.30 -25.87 2.61
CA LYS A 278 -0.82 -27.11 2.00
C LYS A 278 -1.90 -27.77 1.13
N ASN A 279 -3.15 -27.79 1.59
CA ASN A 279 -4.25 -28.37 0.84
C ASN A 279 -4.67 -27.49 -0.34
N SER A 280 -4.60 -26.17 -0.22
CA SER A 280 -4.82 -25.24 -1.35
C SER A 280 -3.73 -25.36 -2.42
N ASN A 281 -2.47 -25.59 -2.04
CA ASN A 281 -1.34 -25.70 -2.98
C ASN A 281 -1.28 -27.03 -3.73
N ARG A 282 -1.98 -28.08 -3.27
CA ARG A 282 -2.08 -29.36 -4.02
C ARG A 282 -2.80 -29.22 -5.37
N LEU A 283 -3.46 -28.09 -5.62
CA LEU A 283 -4.09 -27.78 -6.91
C LEU A 283 -3.15 -27.08 -7.90
N ILE A 284 -1.97 -26.61 -7.48
CA ILE A 284 -1.05 -25.86 -8.35
C ILE A 284 0.30 -26.58 -8.37
N ASP A 285 0.34 -27.74 -9.02
CA ASP A 285 1.60 -28.41 -9.37
C ASP A 285 2.11 -27.85 -10.72
N LEU A 286 2.68 -26.65 -10.66
CA LEU A 286 3.30 -25.94 -11.81
C LEU A 286 4.50 -26.69 -12.41
N ALA A 287 4.96 -27.77 -11.79
CA ALA A 287 6.06 -28.60 -12.29
C ALA A 287 5.62 -29.63 -13.34
N THR A 288 4.30 -29.86 -13.52
CA THR A 288 3.78 -30.92 -14.41
C THR A 288 2.93 -30.46 -15.59
N SER A 289 2.60 -29.18 -15.72
CA SER A 289 1.78 -28.67 -16.83
C SER A 289 2.65 -28.20 -18.01
N ASN A 290 3.18 -29.15 -18.79
CA ASN A 290 3.70 -28.90 -20.14
C ASN A 290 2.61 -29.04 -21.23
N SER A 291 1.35 -28.89 -20.85
CA SER A 291 0.22 -28.80 -21.76
C SER A 291 -0.65 -27.66 -21.26
N PHE A 292 -0.73 -26.58 -22.04
CA PHE A 292 -1.80 -25.61 -21.92
C PHE A 292 -3.11 -26.30 -22.35
N PRO A 293 -4.12 -26.43 -21.49
CA PRO A 293 -5.50 -26.49 -21.94
C PRO A 293 -6.02 -25.05 -21.91
N ASP A 294 -6.18 -24.50 -23.11
CA ASP A 294 -7.15 -23.45 -23.39
C ASP A 294 -8.56 -23.97 -22.99
N SER A 295 -9.45 -23.08 -22.52
CA SER A 295 -10.81 -23.31 -21.97
C SER A 295 -10.86 -23.81 -20.50
N ASP A 296 -11.37 -23.08 -19.50
CA ASP A 296 -12.61 -22.31 -19.48
C ASP A 296 -12.45 -20.98 -18.72
N LEU A 297 -12.72 -19.88 -19.43
CA LEU A 297 -13.13 -18.62 -18.83
C LEU A 297 -14.62 -18.77 -18.55
N ASP A 298 -15.01 -18.94 -17.29
CA ASP A 298 -16.40 -18.75 -16.89
C ASP A 298 -16.69 -17.25 -16.94
N ASP A 299 -17.38 -16.89 -18.02
CA ASP A 299 -18.27 -15.74 -18.13
C ASP A 299 -19.17 -15.65 -16.89
N ASP A 300 -19.15 -14.50 -16.23
CA ASP A 300 -20.33 -13.97 -15.57
C ASP A 300 -20.31 -12.45 -15.77
N GLU A 301 -20.66 -12.06 -16.99
CA GLU A 301 -21.22 -10.75 -17.29
C GLU A 301 -22.52 -10.58 -16.47
N ASN A 302 -22.51 -9.65 -15.53
CA ASN A 302 -23.71 -8.91 -15.12
C ASN A 302 -23.27 -7.52 -14.64
N ASP A 303 -22.87 -6.70 -15.60
CA ASP A 303 -22.76 -5.26 -15.45
C ASP A 303 -24.18 -4.65 -15.57
N ASP A 304 -24.84 -4.47 -14.44
CA ASP A 304 -26.06 -3.67 -14.30
C ASP A 304 -25.67 -2.18 -14.40
N TYR A 305 -25.59 -1.65 -15.62
CA TYR A 305 -25.54 -0.21 -15.87
C TYR A 305 -26.98 0.32 -16.03
N ASP A 306 -27.53 0.90 -14.98
CA ASP A 306 -28.71 1.75 -15.03
C ASP A 306 -28.40 3.03 -15.82
N TYR A 307 -28.72 3.01 -17.12
CA TYR A 307 -28.68 4.17 -18.01
C TYR A 307 -29.99 4.96 -17.85
N ILE A 308 -29.93 6.11 -17.18
CA ILE A 308 -31.03 7.07 -17.18
C ILE A 308 -31.19 7.64 -18.59
N ASN A 309 -32.38 7.37 -19.12
CA ASN A 309 -32.93 7.80 -20.39
C ASN A 309 -33.05 9.34 -20.46
N SER A 310 -32.47 9.95 -21.48
CA SER A 310 -33.00 11.17 -22.08
C SER A 310 -32.82 11.11 -23.60
N SER A 311 -33.89 10.70 -24.25
CA SER A 311 -34.18 10.77 -25.67
C SER A 311 -34.06 12.19 -26.23
N GLU A 312 -33.44 12.32 -27.40
CA GLU A 312 -33.99 12.91 -28.66
C GLU A 312 -32.82 12.99 -29.68
N GLN A 313 -32.78 12.08 -30.68
CA GLN A 313 -33.31 12.28 -32.05
C GLN A 313 -32.64 13.49 -32.76
N ASN A 314 -32.01 13.42 -33.94
CA ASN A 314 -32.06 12.50 -35.09
C ASN A 314 -30.89 12.83 -36.04
N HIS A 315 -30.52 11.84 -36.89
CA HIS A 315 -30.13 11.90 -38.34
C HIS A 315 -29.24 13.05 -38.86
N ASP A 316 -28.22 12.88 -39.72
CA ASP A 316 -27.74 11.89 -40.70
C ASP A 316 -26.22 12.22 -40.87
N GLY A 317 -25.26 11.33 -41.13
CA GLY A 317 -25.24 10.38 -42.22
C GLY A 317 -24.91 11.05 -43.56
N ASP A 318 -23.66 11.48 -43.82
CA ASP A 318 -22.95 11.03 -45.04
C ASP A 318 -21.49 11.48 -45.17
N LEU A 319 -20.75 10.60 -45.83
CA LEU A 319 -19.35 10.71 -46.25
C LEU A 319 -19.18 11.66 -47.44
N LEU A 320 -17.99 12.27 -47.56
CA LEU A 320 -17.06 12.19 -48.71
C LEU A 320 -16.25 13.48 -48.95
N THR A 321 -14.92 13.28 -48.83
CA THR A 321 -13.84 13.69 -49.75
C THR A 321 -13.50 15.15 -50.02
N ASP A 322 -12.21 15.39 -49.78
CA ASP A 322 -11.21 15.99 -50.68
C ASP A 322 -11.12 17.50 -50.86
N ASN A 323 -10.04 18.02 -50.25
CA ASN A 323 -8.95 18.74 -50.89
C ASN A 323 -9.28 19.72 -52.02
N TYR A 324 -8.98 21.00 -51.82
CA TYR A 324 -8.06 21.72 -52.72
C TYR A 324 -7.41 22.92 -52.00
N ASN A 325 -6.08 22.95 -52.12
CA ASN A 325 -5.18 24.06 -51.79
C ASN A 325 -5.67 25.41 -52.37
N ASN A 326 -5.37 26.56 -51.74
CA ASN A 326 -4.13 27.29 -52.01
C ASN A 326 -4.04 28.68 -51.35
N THR A 327 -2.82 28.98 -50.90
CA THR A 327 -2.14 30.30 -50.86
C THR A 327 -2.60 31.44 -49.92
N SER A 328 -1.73 31.67 -48.93
CA SER A 328 -0.88 32.87 -48.80
C SER A 328 -1.31 34.01 -47.87
N ASN A 329 -0.36 34.29 -46.96
CA ASN A 329 0.08 35.59 -46.48
C ASN A 329 -0.84 36.35 -45.51
N ASN A 330 -0.47 36.41 -44.23
CA ASN A 330 0.44 37.45 -43.77
C ASN A 330 0.82 37.30 -42.29
N THR A 331 2.09 37.58 -42.06
CA THR A 331 2.85 37.54 -40.82
C THR A 331 2.68 38.85 -40.03
N LEU A 332 3.01 38.77 -38.73
CA LEU A 332 3.44 39.86 -37.81
C LEU A 332 2.30 40.71 -37.21
N GLN A 333 2.28 41.07 -35.92
CA GLN A 333 3.37 41.17 -34.96
C GLN A 333 2.82 41.31 -33.52
N SER A 334 3.55 40.69 -32.58
CA SER A 334 3.85 41.07 -31.19
C SER A 334 2.94 42.07 -30.44
N ASN A 335 2.57 41.75 -29.19
CA ASN A 335 3.37 42.19 -28.03
C ASN A 335 2.82 41.67 -26.69
N ARG A 336 3.77 41.37 -25.80
CA ARG A 336 3.63 41.18 -24.36
C ARG A 336 3.20 42.50 -23.68
N THR A 337 2.51 42.39 -22.55
CA THR A 337 2.65 43.15 -21.27
C THR A 337 1.50 42.69 -20.37
N ASP A 338 1.75 41.93 -19.33
CA ASP A 338 2.22 42.30 -17.98
C ASP A 338 1.06 42.42 -16.98
N PHE A 339 1.32 41.79 -15.84
CA PHE A 339 0.47 41.65 -14.66
C PHE A 339 0.15 43.00 -13.99
N SER A 340 -0.96 43.01 -13.26
CA SER A 340 -1.12 43.76 -12.02
C SER A 340 -1.68 42.83 -10.96
#